data_AF-A0A7V1ERL1-F1
#
_entry.id   AF-A0A7V1ERL1-F1
#
_cell.length_a   1.000
_cell.length_b   1.000
_cell.length_c   1.000
_cell.angle_alpha   90.00
_cell.angle_beta   90.00
_cell.angle_gamma   90.00
#
_symmetry.space_group_name_H-M   'P 1'
#
loop_
_entity.id
_entity.type
_entity.pdbx_description
1 polymer ?
#
loop_
_entity_poly.entity_id
_entity_poly.type
_entity_poly.pdbx_seq_one_letter_code
_entity_poly.pdbx_strand_id
1 'polypeptide(L)'
;MSNEYYLNNPLIHRDRRLGRSGTKWLRQFDCTHVRPLIICRGPIRKEAMDVFAEMGIEHFGILLSEKDSIVYRNAIAPELRSLTDPERVHRVPDYSGANKEEREQRIAQIIGIARDNDYNAIFAGYGFMAEDETMVAAMEAAGLNFIGPCSRTVHDAGLKDEAKRTALKCGVSVTPGIDNGTALTLLKKHPDAAALKALVAEHELAVDVARLDDEAVTLEDKAVTLEDKADLVLAASYNKGIDLYTVDELCETLTEAVAKMTTDYPENRVRLKAISGGGGKGHRILGIGEGERTAEMVREILNEV
;
A
#
# COMPACT_ATOMS: atom_id res chain seq x y z
N MET A 1 15.78 25.55 14.06
CA MET A 1 14.57 26.25 14.55
C MET A 1 14.37 25.85 16.00
N SER A 2 14.08 26.79 16.89
CA SER A 2 13.84 26.51 18.32
C SER A 2 12.56 25.69 18.49
N ASN A 3 12.62 24.58 19.22
CA ASN A 3 11.45 23.73 19.56
C ASN A 3 10.49 24.42 20.56
N GLU A 4 10.79 25.63 21.02
CA GLU A 4 9.95 26.34 22.00
C GLU A 4 8.52 26.59 21.53
N TYR A 5 8.30 26.79 20.22
CA TYR A 5 6.94 26.93 19.67
C TYR A 5 6.11 25.65 19.81
N TYR A 6 6.74 24.47 19.79
CA TYR A 6 6.06 23.20 19.98
C TYR A 6 5.83 22.93 21.46
N LEU A 7 6.85 23.15 22.29
CA LEU A 7 6.80 22.88 23.73
C LEU A 7 5.84 23.82 24.49
N ASN A 8 5.64 25.05 24.02
CA ASN A 8 4.75 26.03 24.66
C ASN A 8 3.42 26.22 23.92
N ASN A 9 3.04 25.32 23.02
CA ASN A 9 1.78 25.46 22.31
C ASN A 9 0.59 25.13 23.24
N PRO A 10 -0.25 26.12 23.62
CA PRO A 10 -1.37 25.89 24.52
C PRO A 10 -2.46 24.99 23.91
N LEU A 11 -2.44 24.76 22.59
CA LEU A 11 -3.34 23.82 21.92
C LEU A 11 -2.87 22.36 22.07
N ILE A 12 -1.58 22.11 22.29
CA ILE A 12 -1.01 20.75 22.42
C ILE A 12 -1.23 20.20 23.84
N HIS A 13 -1.21 21.07 24.86
CA HIS A 13 -1.30 20.74 26.29
C HIS A 13 -2.68 20.94 26.91
N ARG A 14 -3.71 21.11 26.08
CA ARG A 14 -5.10 21.21 26.54
C ARG A 14 -5.65 19.85 26.95
N ASP A 15 -6.68 19.87 27.81
CA ASP A 15 -7.44 18.66 28.15
C ASP A 15 -8.02 18.05 26.86
N ARG A 16 -7.62 16.80 26.58
CA ARG A 16 -8.00 16.05 25.38
C ARG A 16 -9.30 15.26 25.60
N ARG A 17 -9.86 15.25 26.82
CA ARG A 17 -11.11 14.53 27.16
C ARG A 17 -12.34 15.38 26.80
N LEU A 18 -12.57 15.54 25.50
CA LEU A 18 -13.58 16.45 24.97
C LEU A 18 -15.02 16.13 25.41
N GLY A 19 -15.32 14.87 25.79
CA GLY A 19 -16.62 14.49 26.38
C GLY A 19 -16.96 15.20 27.69
N ARG A 20 -15.95 15.69 28.43
CA ARG A 20 -16.13 16.47 29.67
C ARG A 20 -16.40 17.96 29.42
N SER A 21 -16.34 18.40 28.16
CA SER A 21 -16.54 19.81 27.82
C SER A 21 -17.96 20.27 28.14
N GLY A 22 -18.11 21.53 28.59
CA GLY A 22 -19.41 22.17 28.82
C GLY A 22 -20.20 22.41 27.52
N THR A 23 -19.53 22.44 26.37
CA THR A 23 -20.14 22.75 25.07
C THR A 23 -20.64 21.48 24.35
N LYS A 24 -21.91 21.46 23.93
CA LYS A 24 -22.50 20.33 23.19
C LYS A 24 -21.72 19.97 21.93
N TRP A 25 -21.29 20.96 21.15
CA TRP A 25 -20.50 20.77 19.93
C TRP A 25 -19.17 20.06 20.21
N LEU A 26 -18.42 20.47 21.24
CA LEU A 26 -17.15 19.83 21.60
C LEU A 26 -17.33 18.37 22.07
N ARG A 27 -18.42 18.08 22.79
CA ARG A 27 -18.73 16.71 23.23
C ARG A 27 -19.00 15.74 22.08
N GLN A 28 -19.31 16.22 20.87
CA GLN A 28 -19.48 15.34 19.70
C GLN A 28 -18.16 14.71 19.24
N PHE A 29 -17.02 15.27 19.66
CA PHE A 29 -15.69 14.73 19.41
C PHE A 29 -15.17 13.87 20.57
N ASP A 30 -16.07 13.40 21.45
CA ASP A 30 -15.68 12.47 22.50
C ASP A 30 -15.25 11.13 21.93
N CYS A 31 -14.16 10.56 22.46
CA CYS A 31 -13.62 9.28 21.99
C CYS A 31 -13.66 8.19 23.07
N THR A 32 -14.26 8.42 24.24
CA THR A 32 -14.24 7.45 25.36
C THR A 32 -14.91 6.11 25.03
N HIS A 33 -15.76 6.09 24.01
CA HIS A 33 -16.44 4.90 23.49
C HIS A 33 -15.57 4.07 22.53
N VAL A 34 -14.44 4.60 22.06
CA VAL A 34 -13.52 3.88 21.18
C VAL A 34 -12.74 2.87 21.99
N ARG A 35 -12.60 1.65 21.47
CA ARG A 35 -11.95 0.51 22.12
C ARG A 35 -10.94 -0.11 21.17
N PRO A 36 -9.73 0.49 21.04
CA PRO A 36 -8.80 0.11 20.00
C PRO A 36 -7.98 -1.13 20.38
N LEU A 37 -7.81 -2.03 19.42
CA LEU A 37 -6.78 -3.07 19.43
C LEU A 37 -5.57 -2.57 18.63
N ILE A 38 -4.41 -2.49 19.27
CA ILE A 38 -3.17 -2.02 18.66
C ILE A 38 -2.40 -3.21 18.10
N ILE A 39 -2.21 -3.21 16.78
CA ILE A 39 -1.59 -4.32 16.02
C ILE A 39 -0.18 -4.00 15.52
N CYS A 40 0.39 -2.86 15.91
CA CYS A 40 1.78 -2.47 15.63
C CYS A 40 2.68 -2.72 16.85
N ARG A 41 3.99 -2.44 16.75
CA ARG A 41 4.98 -2.62 17.82
C ARG A 41 5.96 -1.45 17.92
N GLY A 42 6.73 -1.41 19.01
CA GLY A 42 7.79 -0.42 19.20
C GLY A 42 7.27 0.95 19.66
N PRO A 43 8.02 2.04 19.42
CA PRO A 43 7.71 3.36 19.97
C PRO A 43 6.30 3.85 19.63
N ILE A 44 5.84 3.63 18.39
CA ILE A 44 4.52 4.06 17.93
C ILE A 44 3.37 3.44 18.72
N ARG A 45 3.52 2.19 19.20
CA ARG A 45 2.54 1.54 20.06
C ARG A 45 2.42 2.30 21.39
N LYS A 46 3.56 2.63 22.00
CA LYS A 46 3.59 3.36 23.27
C LYS A 46 3.00 4.77 23.12
N GLU A 47 3.39 5.48 22.07
CA GLU A 47 2.83 6.80 21.74
C GLU A 47 1.30 6.73 21.58
N ALA A 48 0.77 5.73 20.88
CA ALA A 48 -0.67 5.56 20.73
C ALA A 48 -1.37 5.29 22.06
N MET A 49 -0.81 4.43 22.92
CA MET A 49 -1.36 4.16 24.25
C MET A 49 -1.43 5.43 25.12
N ASP A 50 -0.38 6.25 25.08
CA ASP A 50 -0.34 7.51 25.83
C ASP A 50 -1.41 8.49 25.31
N VAL A 51 -1.54 8.64 23.99
CA VAL A 51 -2.57 9.48 23.36
C VAL A 51 -3.98 8.98 23.70
N PHE A 52 -4.22 7.67 23.62
CA PHE A 52 -5.52 7.09 23.96
C PHE A 52 -5.89 7.36 25.41
N ALA A 53 -4.97 7.16 26.35
CA ALA A 53 -5.20 7.44 27.77
C ALA A 53 -5.46 8.94 28.05
N GLU A 54 -4.74 9.83 27.37
CA GLU A 54 -4.94 11.28 27.45
C GLU A 54 -6.32 11.70 26.90
N MET A 55 -6.77 11.07 25.80
CA MET A 55 -8.12 11.28 25.24
C MET A 55 -9.24 10.68 26.09
N GLY A 56 -8.90 9.90 27.12
CA GLY A 56 -9.85 9.26 28.02
C GLY A 56 -10.35 7.90 27.54
N ILE A 57 -9.68 7.29 26.57
CA ILE A 57 -9.92 5.90 26.18
C ILE A 57 -9.30 4.99 27.24
N GLU A 58 -10.14 4.28 27.98
CA GLU A 58 -9.71 3.43 29.10
C GLU A 58 -9.59 1.95 28.72
N HIS A 59 -10.18 1.52 27.60
CA HIS A 59 -10.16 0.14 27.15
C HIS A 59 -9.48 0.00 25.79
N PHE A 60 -8.19 -0.28 25.80
CA PHE A 60 -7.42 -0.63 24.61
C PHE A 60 -6.58 -1.88 24.87
N GLY A 61 -6.38 -2.67 23.83
CA GLY A 61 -5.57 -3.89 23.84
C GLY A 61 -4.36 -3.79 22.94
N ILE A 62 -3.42 -4.71 23.12
CA ILE A 62 -2.27 -4.85 22.23
C ILE A 62 -2.15 -6.29 21.74
N LEU A 63 -1.65 -6.45 20.51
CA LEU A 63 -1.08 -7.72 20.08
C LEU A 63 0.37 -7.81 20.56
N LEU A 64 0.76 -8.98 21.03
CA LEU A 64 2.13 -9.30 21.37
C LEU A 64 2.59 -10.50 20.53
N SER A 65 3.49 -10.25 19.58
CA SER A 65 4.11 -11.33 18.82
C SER A 65 4.96 -12.22 19.72
N GLU A 66 4.98 -13.52 19.44
CA GLU A 66 5.91 -14.46 20.08
C GLU A 66 7.38 -14.02 19.91
N LYS A 67 7.72 -13.45 18.75
CA LYS A 67 9.03 -12.86 18.44
C LYS A 67 9.41 -11.73 19.41
N ASP A 68 8.41 -11.06 19.98
CA ASP A 68 8.58 -9.94 20.92
C ASP A 68 8.50 -10.40 22.37
N SER A 69 7.94 -11.59 22.62
CA SER A 69 7.56 -12.02 23.96
C SER A 69 8.70 -12.62 24.80
N ILE A 70 9.77 -13.17 24.20
CA ILE A 70 10.77 -13.97 24.96
C ILE A 70 12.24 -13.82 24.48
N VAL A 71 12.54 -13.32 23.28
CA VAL A 71 13.90 -13.48 22.70
C VAL A 71 14.96 -12.52 23.26
N TYR A 72 14.58 -11.38 23.83
CA TYR A 72 15.55 -10.40 24.36
C TYR A 72 15.24 -10.06 25.81
N ARG A 73 15.99 -10.64 26.76
CA ARG A 73 15.89 -10.35 28.21
C ARG A 73 15.96 -8.84 28.57
N ASN A 74 16.53 -8.01 27.68
CA ASN A 74 16.63 -6.56 27.83
C ASN A 74 15.71 -5.76 26.89
N ALA A 75 15.00 -6.40 25.96
CA ALA A 75 14.01 -5.75 25.09
C ALA A 75 12.59 -6.12 25.51
N ILE A 76 12.31 -5.97 26.81
CA ILE A 76 10.93 -5.95 27.28
C ILE A 76 10.31 -4.73 26.64
N ALA A 77 9.38 -4.95 25.72
CA ALA A 77 8.39 -3.99 25.23
C ALA A 77 7.99 -3.07 26.40
N PRO A 78 8.56 -1.85 26.51
CA PRO A 78 8.38 -1.01 27.69
C PRO A 78 6.90 -0.69 27.96
N GLU A 79 6.08 -0.72 26.90
CA GLU A 79 4.64 -0.64 26.95
C GLU A 79 3.97 -1.69 27.85
N LEU A 80 4.54 -2.89 27.97
CA LEU A 80 3.99 -3.96 28.83
C LEU A 80 4.04 -3.57 30.30
N ARG A 81 4.97 -2.68 30.69
CA ARG A 81 5.03 -2.15 32.07
C ARG A 81 3.90 -1.15 32.36
N SER A 82 3.31 -0.56 31.32
CA SER A 82 2.20 0.39 31.46
C SER A 82 0.82 -0.26 31.36
N LEU A 83 0.72 -1.49 30.85
CA LEU A 83 -0.52 -2.27 30.88
C LEU A 83 -0.62 -3.00 32.21
N THR A 84 -1.55 -2.55 33.05
CA THR A 84 -1.81 -3.14 34.37
C THR A 84 -2.76 -4.34 34.31
N ASP A 85 -3.48 -4.51 33.20
CA ASP A 85 -4.42 -5.60 32.96
C ASP A 85 -3.85 -6.58 31.91
N PRO A 86 -3.40 -7.78 32.33
CA PRO A 86 -2.82 -8.78 31.43
C PRO A 86 -3.80 -9.32 30.38
N GLU A 87 -5.11 -9.29 30.64
CA GLU A 87 -6.14 -9.79 29.71
C GLU A 87 -6.22 -8.93 28.43
N ARG A 88 -5.60 -7.74 28.44
CA ARG A 88 -5.52 -6.84 27.28
C ARG A 88 -4.30 -7.08 26.39
N VAL A 89 -3.52 -8.12 26.68
CA VAL A 89 -2.32 -8.51 25.94
C VAL A 89 -2.57 -9.82 25.20
N HIS A 90 -2.79 -9.72 23.89
CA HIS A 90 -3.20 -10.84 23.06
C HIS A 90 -2.01 -11.42 22.28
N ARG A 91 -1.70 -12.68 22.53
CA ARG A 91 -0.53 -13.32 21.91
C ARG A 91 -0.83 -13.81 20.50
N VAL A 92 0.11 -13.56 19.60
CA VAL A 92 0.06 -13.97 18.19
C VAL A 92 1.44 -14.48 17.76
N PRO A 93 1.57 -15.50 16.89
CA PRO A 93 2.90 -15.89 16.42
C PRO A 93 3.72 -14.73 15.82
N ASP A 94 3.10 -13.90 14.99
CA ASP A 94 3.67 -12.70 14.39
C ASP A 94 2.58 -11.67 14.04
N TYR A 95 2.93 -10.54 13.42
CA TYR A 95 1.97 -9.46 13.10
C TYR A 95 1.41 -9.51 11.68
N SER A 96 2.00 -10.26 10.74
CA SER A 96 1.71 -10.14 9.30
C SER A 96 1.55 -11.44 8.49
N GLY A 97 2.01 -12.57 9.00
CA GLY A 97 2.22 -13.81 8.23
C GLY A 97 3.43 -13.73 7.30
N ALA A 98 4.10 -14.86 7.06
CA ALA A 98 5.24 -14.93 6.13
C ALA A 98 4.81 -15.06 4.67
N ASN A 99 3.65 -15.65 4.42
CA ASN A 99 3.06 -15.86 3.09
C ASN A 99 1.59 -15.41 3.08
N LYS A 100 0.93 -15.51 1.91
CA LYS A 100 -0.45 -15.08 1.72
C LYS A 100 -1.43 -15.81 2.62
N GLU A 101 -1.32 -17.14 2.72
CA GLU A 101 -2.21 -17.98 3.53
C GLU A 101 -2.09 -17.64 5.02
N GLU A 102 -0.85 -17.52 5.53
CA GLU A 102 -0.58 -17.11 6.90
C GLU A 102 -1.09 -15.68 7.18
N ARG A 103 -1.05 -14.80 6.19
CA ARG A 103 -1.58 -13.44 6.32
C ARG A 103 -3.09 -13.43 6.46
N GLU A 104 -3.80 -14.20 5.64
CA GLU A 104 -5.25 -14.35 5.74
C GLU A 104 -5.65 -14.96 7.09
N GLN A 105 -4.91 -15.98 7.55
CA GLN A 105 -5.08 -16.54 8.89
C GLN A 105 -4.82 -15.51 9.99
N ARG A 106 -3.78 -14.67 9.84
CA ARG A 106 -3.46 -13.60 10.78
C ARG A 106 -4.59 -12.58 10.87
N ILE A 107 -5.10 -12.14 9.73
CA ILE A 107 -6.24 -11.22 9.65
C ILE A 107 -7.45 -11.79 10.38
N ALA A 108 -7.80 -13.05 10.09
CA ALA A 108 -8.91 -13.74 10.76
C ALA A 108 -8.70 -13.84 12.28
N GLN A 109 -7.48 -14.15 12.72
CA GLN A 109 -7.14 -14.21 14.15
C GLN A 109 -7.28 -12.84 14.83
N ILE A 110 -6.82 -11.76 14.20
CA ILE A 110 -6.95 -10.39 14.72
C ILE A 110 -8.42 -10.00 14.87
N ILE A 111 -9.26 -10.32 13.87
CA ILE A 111 -10.70 -10.07 13.91
C ILE A 111 -11.36 -10.88 15.05
N GLY A 112 -10.96 -12.14 15.22
CA GLY A 112 -11.43 -12.98 16.33
C GLY A 112 -11.12 -12.37 17.70
N ILE A 113 -9.86 -11.99 17.92
CA ILE A 113 -9.42 -11.30 19.14
C ILE A 113 -10.21 -10.02 19.37
N ALA A 114 -10.44 -9.23 18.31
CA ALA A 114 -11.22 -8.00 18.38
C ALA A 114 -12.65 -8.25 18.89
N ARG A 115 -13.33 -9.26 18.35
CA ARG A 115 -14.69 -9.63 18.73
C ARG A 115 -14.79 -10.20 20.13
N ASP A 116 -13.89 -11.12 20.48
CA ASP A 116 -13.92 -11.83 21.77
C ASP A 116 -13.67 -10.88 22.96
N ASN A 117 -12.99 -9.75 22.73
CA ASN A 117 -12.59 -8.79 23.76
C ASN A 117 -13.27 -7.42 23.66
N ASP A 118 -14.32 -7.31 22.83
CA ASP A 118 -15.12 -6.10 22.63
C ASP A 118 -14.27 -4.87 22.22
N TYR A 119 -13.34 -5.09 21.29
CA TYR A 119 -12.64 -4.02 20.59
C TYR A 119 -13.44 -3.60 19.35
N ASN A 120 -13.61 -2.30 19.16
CA ASN A 120 -14.41 -1.73 18.06
C ASN A 120 -13.57 -0.95 17.05
N ALA A 121 -12.25 -0.87 17.26
CA ALA A 121 -11.34 -0.19 16.37
C ALA A 121 -9.98 -0.89 16.32
N ILE A 122 -9.26 -0.73 15.20
CA ILE A 122 -7.92 -1.27 14.98
C ILE A 122 -6.96 -0.12 14.74
N PHE A 123 -5.82 -0.12 15.44
CA PHE A 123 -4.73 0.82 15.20
C PHE A 123 -3.47 0.08 14.72
N ALA A 124 -3.05 0.34 13.48
CA ALA A 124 -1.93 -0.35 12.85
C ALA A 124 -0.61 0.45 12.83
N GLY A 125 -0.60 1.70 13.31
CA GLY A 125 0.61 2.54 13.30
C GLY A 125 1.21 2.68 11.90
N TYR A 126 2.51 2.46 11.77
CA TYR A 126 3.23 2.44 10.49
C TYR A 126 3.99 1.12 10.30
N GLY A 127 4.24 0.75 9.04
CA GLY A 127 4.84 -0.53 8.68
C GLY A 127 3.88 -1.71 8.90
N PHE A 128 4.43 -2.94 8.86
CA PHE A 128 3.64 -4.17 8.94
C PHE A 128 2.50 -4.18 7.92
N MET A 129 1.25 -4.25 8.39
CA MET A 129 0.04 -4.31 7.58
C MET A 129 -0.69 -2.96 7.52
N ALA A 130 -0.10 -1.86 7.98
CA ALA A 130 -0.78 -0.56 8.04
C ALA A 130 -1.22 -0.04 6.65
N GLU A 131 -0.54 -0.47 5.59
CA GLU A 131 -0.83 -0.14 4.19
C GLU A 131 -1.39 -1.35 3.40
N ASP A 132 -1.82 -2.41 4.10
CA ASP A 132 -2.37 -3.60 3.48
C ASP A 132 -3.89 -3.44 3.27
N GLU A 133 -4.29 -3.22 2.01
CA GLU A 133 -5.69 -3.07 1.60
C GLU A 133 -6.56 -4.26 2.06
N THR A 134 -6.05 -5.49 1.92
CA THR A 134 -6.81 -6.70 2.23
C THR A 134 -7.14 -6.76 3.72
N MET A 135 -6.18 -6.35 4.57
CA MET A 135 -6.39 -6.22 6.01
C MET A 135 -7.48 -5.19 6.32
N VAL A 136 -7.35 -3.97 5.80
CA VAL A 136 -8.31 -2.89 6.08
C VAL A 136 -9.72 -3.26 5.61
N ALA A 137 -9.84 -3.82 4.41
CA ALA A 137 -11.12 -4.30 3.87
C ALA A 137 -11.75 -5.39 4.76
N ALA A 138 -10.93 -6.33 5.26
CA ALA A 138 -11.41 -7.37 6.15
C ALA A 138 -11.86 -6.82 7.52
N MET A 139 -11.18 -5.82 8.07
CA MET A 139 -11.59 -5.16 9.32
C MET A 139 -12.91 -4.40 9.13
N GLU A 140 -13.03 -3.64 8.04
CA GLU A 140 -14.25 -2.90 7.68
C GLU A 140 -15.44 -3.86 7.50
N ALA A 141 -15.25 -4.96 6.76
CA ALA A 141 -16.26 -6.00 6.58
C ALA A 141 -16.65 -6.71 7.89
N ALA A 142 -15.72 -6.77 8.85
CA ALA A 142 -15.99 -7.32 10.17
C ALA A 142 -16.74 -6.35 11.11
N GLY A 143 -16.98 -5.10 10.68
CA GLY A 143 -17.63 -4.05 11.48
C GLY A 143 -16.67 -3.31 12.42
N LEU A 144 -15.35 -3.45 12.22
CA LEU A 144 -14.33 -2.78 13.01
C LEU A 144 -13.94 -1.47 12.34
N ASN A 145 -13.77 -0.41 13.13
CA ASN A 145 -13.25 0.85 12.62
C ASN A 145 -11.74 0.75 12.42
N PHE A 146 -11.24 1.05 11.23
CA PHE A 146 -9.81 1.20 11.03
C PHE A 146 -9.38 2.63 11.36
N ILE A 147 -8.45 2.81 12.30
CA ILE A 147 -7.89 4.13 12.63
C ILE A 147 -6.84 4.47 11.58
N GLY A 148 -7.33 4.90 10.40
CA GLY A 148 -6.54 5.18 9.21
C GLY A 148 -7.45 5.47 8.01
N PRO A 149 -6.88 5.58 6.80
CA PRO A 149 -7.67 5.68 5.57
C PRO A 149 -8.47 4.40 5.31
N CYS A 150 -9.60 4.52 4.60
CA CYS A 150 -10.41 3.36 4.24
C CYS A 150 -9.71 2.47 3.20
N SER A 151 -10.16 1.21 3.07
CA SER A 151 -9.56 0.22 2.17
C SER A 151 -9.35 0.73 0.75
N ARG A 152 -10.37 1.39 0.17
CA ARG A 152 -10.27 2.04 -1.14
C ARG A 152 -9.14 3.07 -1.22
N THR A 153 -9.00 3.92 -0.21
CA THR A 153 -7.94 4.94 -0.21
C THR A 153 -6.56 4.30 -0.05
N VAL A 154 -6.45 3.23 0.73
CA VAL A 154 -5.21 2.42 0.84
C VAL A 154 -4.85 1.81 -0.52
N HIS A 155 -5.84 1.28 -1.25
CA HIS A 155 -5.64 0.76 -2.61
C HIS A 155 -5.13 1.86 -3.56
N ASP A 156 -5.91 2.94 -3.69
CA ASP A 156 -5.66 4.04 -4.63
C ASP A 156 -4.29 4.72 -4.38
N ALA A 157 -3.84 4.76 -3.12
CA ALA A 157 -2.57 5.41 -2.74
C ALA A 157 -1.39 4.43 -2.58
N GLY A 158 -1.63 3.14 -2.36
CA GLY A 158 -0.59 2.14 -2.06
C GLY A 158 0.20 1.73 -3.30
N LEU A 159 -0.49 1.59 -4.44
CA LEU A 159 0.16 1.32 -5.72
C LEU A 159 0.68 2.64 -6.31
N LYS A 160 2.00 2.74 -6.49
CA LYS A 160 2.65 3.98 -6.96
C LYS A 160 2.12 4.46 -8.31
N ASP A 161 1.72 3.54 -9.17
CA ASP A 161 1.21 3.86 -10.50
C ASP A 161 -0.22 4.41 -10.40
N GLU A 162 -1.09 3.77 -9.61
CA GLU A 162 -2.43 4.29 -9.29
C GLU A 162 -2.37 5.63 -8.55
N ALA A 163 -1.42 5.80 -7.62
CA ALA A 163 -1.22 7.05 -6.91
C ALA A 163 -0.83 8.19 -7.87
N LYS A 164 0.03 7.92 -8.87
CA LYS A 164 0.37 8.90 -9.91
C LYS A 164 -0.83 9.21 -10.81
N ARG A 165 -1.57 8.20 -11.25
CA ARG A 165 -2.80 8.39 -12.04
C ARG A 165 -3.80 9.25 -11.28
N THR A 166 -3.99 8.98 -9.99
CA THR A 166 -4.86 9.73 -9.09
C THR A 166 -4.38 11.17 -8.89
N ALA A 167 -3.07 11.38 -8.70
CA ALA A 167 -2.48 12.72 -8.59
C ALA A 167 -2.74 13.54 -9.86
N LEU A 168 -2.49 12.98 -11.04
CA LEU A 168 -2.77 13.62 -12.33
C LEU A 168 -4.26 13.95 -12.50
N LYS A 169 -5.16 13.02 -12.14
CA LYS A 169 -6.63 13.27 -12.14
C LYS A 169 -7.01 14.46 -11.26
N CYS A 170 -6.34 14.64 -10.14
CA CYS A 170 -6.55 15.75 -9.20
C CYS A 170 -5.84 17.05 -9.61
N GLY A 171 -5.18 17.09 -10.77
CA GLY A 171 -4.40 18.26 -11.21
C GLY A 171 -3.10 18.48 -10.43
N VAL A 172 -2.63 17.47 -9.70
CA VAL A 172 -1.34 17.48 -9.00
C VAL A 172 -0.27 17.01 -9.98
N SER A 173 0.79 17.81 -10.14
CA SER A 173 1.90 17.45 -11.00
C SER A 173 2.68 16.26 -10.43
N VAL A 174 3.04 15.33 -11.31
CA VAL A 174 3.90 14.18 -11.00
C VAL A 174 5.22 14.30 -11.75
N THR A 175 6.24 13.57 -11.32
CA THR A 175 7.48 13.45 -12.09
C THR A 175 7.16 12.80 -13.45
N PRO A 176 7.51 13.43 -14.59
CA PRO A 176 7.30 12.84 -15.90
C PRO A 176 7.95 11.47 -16.01
N GLY A 177 7.25 10.52 -16.63
CA GLY A 177 7.72 9.15 -16.77
C GLY A 177 6.74 8.30 -17.57
N ILE A 178 7.19 7.08 -17.88
CA ILE A 178 6.43 6.07 -18.60
C ILE A 178 6.19 4.92 -17.61
N ASP A 179 4.93 4.70 -17.26
CA ASP A 179 4.50 3.72 -16.26
C ASP A 179 3.81 2.49 -16.89
N ASN A 180 3.75 2.42 -18.23
CA ASN A 180 3.08 1.38 -19.02
C ASN A 180 4.05 0.62 -19.95
N GLY A 181 5.33 0.51 -19.58
CA GLY A 181 6.37 -0.06 -20.45
C GLY A 181 6.06 -1.48 -20.94
N THR A 182 5.49 -2.33 -20.09
CA THR A 182 5.09 -3.70 -20.44
C THR A 182 3.89 -3.74 -21.39
N ALA A 183 2.92 -2.84 -21.19
CA ALA A 183 1.77 -2.68 -22.10
C ALA A 183 2.24 -2.21 -23.49
N LEU A 184 3.16 -1.25 -23.54
CA LEU A 184 3.75 -0.77 -24.80
C LEU A 184 4.49 -1.89 -25.54
N THR A 185 5.24 -2.75 -24.83
CA THR A 185 5.90 -3.91 -25.43
C THR A 185 4.89 -4.89 -26.01
N LEU A 186 3.81 -5.19 -25.28
CA LEU A 186 2.77 -6.07 -25.78
C LEU A 186 2.08 -5.48 -27.02
N LEU A 187 1.76 -4.18 -26.99
CA LEU A 187 1.11 -3.48 -28.10
C LEU A 187 2.00 -3.34 -29.33
N LYS A 188 3.33 -3.29 -29.18
CA LYS A 188 4.27 -3.33 -30.32
C LYS A 188 4.15 -4.64 -31.11
N LYS A 189 3.79 -5.75 -30.43
CA LYS A 189 3.57 -7.07 -31.03
C LYS A 189 2.11 -7.31 -31.44
N HIS A 190 1.17 -6.79 -30.65
CA HIS A 190 -0.28 -6.96 -30.83
C HIS A 190 -0.95 -5.57 -30.81
N PRO A 191 -0.99 -4.86 -31.96
CA PRO A 191 -1.27 -3.43 -32.01
C PRO A 191 -2.73 -3.03 -31.87
N ASP A 192 -3.66 -3.98 -31.83
CA ASP A 192 -5.10 -3.68 -31.77
C ASP A 192 -5.87 -4.66 -30.87
N ALA A 193 -7.11 -4.29 -30.56
CA ALA A 193 -7.98 -5.09 -29.69
C ALA A 193 -8.29 -6.49 -30.27
N ALA A 194 -8.30 -6.65 -31.59
CA ALA A 194 -8.53 -7.94 -32.23
C ALA A 194 -7.33 -8.88 -32.02
N ALA A 195 -6.11 -8.36 -32.13
CA ALA A 195 -4.87 -9.08 -31.84
C ALA A 195 -4.77 -9.49 -30.37
N LEU A 196 -5.17 -8.60 -29.45
CA LEU A 196 -5.24 -8.93 -28.02
C LEU A 196 -6.27 -10.04 -27.73
N LYS A 197 -7.44 -10.02 -28.37
CA LYS A 197 -8.44 -11.09 -28.23
C LYS A 197 -7.95 -12.41 -28.82
N ALA A 198 -7.26 -12.37 -29.95
CA ALA A 198 -6.65 -13.56 -30.55
C ALA A 198 -5.61 -14.17 -29.60
N LEU A 199 -4.79 -13.34 -28.95
CA LEU A 199 -3.80 -13.78 -27.96
C LEU A 199 -4.46 -14.41 -26.71
N VAL A 200 -5.55 -13.82 -26.23
CA VAL A 200 -6.36 -14.39 -25.12
C VAL A 200 -6.91 -15.76 -25.50
N ALA A 201 -7.38 -15.94 -26.73
CA ALA A 201 -7.89 -17.22 -27.22
C ALA A 201 -6.77 -18.25 -27.40
N GLU A 202 -5.63 -17.85 -27.98
CA GLU A 202 -4.47 -18.71 -28.24
C GLU A 202 -3.90 -19.30 -26.94
N HIS A 203 -3.75 -18.47 -25.92
CA HIS A 203 -3.19 -18.89 -24.63
C HIS A 203 -4.26 -19.24 -23.60
N GLU A 204 -5.54 -19.31 -23.98
CA GLU A 204 -6.69 -19.57 -23.10
C GLU A 204 -6.60 -18.76 -21.77
N LEU A 205 -6.42 -17.45 -21.90
CA LEU A 205 -6.27 -16.55 -20.75
C LEU A 205 -7.64 -16.25 -20.13
N ALA A 206 -7.68 -16.19 -18.80
CA ALA A 206 -8.90 -15.87 -18.05
C ALA A 206 -9.19 -14.36 -18.06
N VAL A 207 -9.61 -13.85 -19.21
CA VAL A 207 -10.00 -12.44 -19.42
C VAL A 207 -11.45 -12.37 -19.86
N ASP A 208 -12.21 -11.44 -19.30
CA ASP A 208 -13.53 -11.09 -19.83
C ASP A 208 -13.37 -10.35 -21.16
N VAL A 209 -13.65 -11.05 -22.26
CA VAL A 209 -13.47 -10.54 -23.64
C VAL A 209 -14.31 -9.30 -23.92
N ALA A 210 -15.43 -9.12 -23.21
CA ALA A 210 -16.27 -7.92 -23.32
C ALA A 210 -15.52 -6.66 -22.87
N ARG A 211 -14.55 -6.80 -21.96
CA ARG A 211 -13.70 -5.68 -21.51
C ARG A 211 -12.62 -5.28 -22.52
N LEU A 212 -12.44 -6.08 -23.57
CA LEU A 212 -11.53 -5.78 -24.68
C LEU A 212 -12.25 -5.14 -25.87
N ASP A 213 -13.59 -5.07 -25.86
CA ASP A 213 -14.37 -4.37 -26.88
C ASP A 213 -14.13 -2.86 -26.86
N ASP A 214 -14.30 -2.20 -28.00
CA ASP A 214 -14.13 -0.74 -28.10
C ASP A 214 -15.21 0.04 -27.34
N GLU A 215 -16.34 -0.61 -27.06
CA GLU A 215 -17.43 -0.07 -26.24
C GLU A 215 -17.20 -0.30 -24.73
N ALA A 216 -16.11 -0.97 -24.35
CA ALA A 216 -15.83 -1.23 -22.95
C ALA A 216 -15.59 0.09 -22.20
N VAL A 217 -16.35 0.26 -21.12
CA VAL A 217 -16.24 1.40 -20.21
C VAL A 217 -15.75 0.94 -18.84
N THR A 218 -14.96 1.80 -18.20
CA THR A 218 -14.55 1.63 -16.80
C THR A 218 -15.73 1.86 -15.86
N LEU A 219 -15.55 1.56 -14.56
CA LEU A 219 -16.55 1.87 -13.51
C LEU A 219 -16.88 3.39 -13.40
N GLU A 220 -16.11 4.24 -14.07
CA GLU A 220 -16.29 5.70 -14.15
C GLU A 220 -16.89 6.16 -15.51
N ASP A 221 -17.48 5.25 -16.30
CA ASP A 221 -18.05 5.54 -17.63
C ASP A 221 -17.05 6.12 -18.66
N LYS A 222 -15.75 5.88 -18.46
CA LYS A 222 -14.71 6.27 -19.43
C LYS A 222 -14.36 5.11 -20.34
N ALA A 223 -14.17 5.40 -21.62
CA ALA A 223 -13.66 4.45 -22.61
C ALA A 223 -12.34 3.84 -22.12
N VAL A 224 -12.29 2.51 -22.10
CA VAL A 224 -11.09 1.76 -21.75
C VAL A 224 -10.06 1.95 -22.87
N THR A 225 -8.87 2.43 -22.53
CA THR A 225 -7.82 2.66 -23.53
C THR A 225 -7.23 1.34 -24.02
N LEU A 226 -6.57 1.35 -25.18
CA LEU A 226 -5.90 0.16 -25.70
C LEU A 226 -4.78 -0.34 -24.75
N GLU A 227 -4.12 0.58 -24.04
CA GLU A 227 -3.11 0.27 -23.03
C GLU A 227 -3.73 -0.42 -21.81
N ASP A 228 -4.89 0.06 -21.33
CA ASP A 228 -5.65 -0.61 -20.26
C ASP A 228 -6.08 -2.04 -20.67
N LYS A 229 -6.45 -2.23 -21.94
CA LYS A 229 -6.78 -3.56 -22.50
C LYS A 229 -5.56 -4.48 -22.49
N ALA A 230 -4.38 -3.96 -22.86
CA ALA A 230 -3.13 -4.71 -22.82
C ALA A 230 -2.77 -5.11 -21.38
N ASP A 231 -2.93 -4.21 -20.40
CA ASP A 231 -2.71 -4.51 -18.98
C ASP A 231 -3.62 -5.64 -18.47
N LEU A 232 -4.89 -5.70 -18.90
CA LEU A 232 -5.80 -6.81 -18.56
C LEU A 232 -5.29 -8.16 -19.09
N VAL A 233 -4.78 -8.18 -20.32
CA VAL A 233 -4.23 -9.40 -20.93
C VAL A 233 -2.94 -9.82 -20.22
N LEU A 234 -2.05 -8.87 -19.90
CA LEU A 234 -0.82 -9.13 -19.14
C LEU A 234 -1.12 -9.70 -17.75
N ALA A 235 -2.05 -9.10 -17.01
CA ALA A 235 -2.45 -9.60 -15.69
C ALA A 235 -2.94 -11.05 -15.75
N ALA A 236 -3.72 -11.42 -16.76
CA ALA A 236 -4.18 -12.79 -16.95
C ALA A 236 -3.05 -13.75 -17.36
N SER A 237 -2.08 -13.29 -18.15
CA SER A 237 -0.90 -14.09 -18.50
C SER A 237 -0.04 -14.39 -17.27
N TYR A 238 0.18 -13.39 -16.41
CA TYR A 238 0.92 -13.57 -15.15
C TYR A 238 0.24 -14.56 -14.22
N ASN A 239 -1.09 -14.49 -14.09
CA ASN A 239 -1.86 -15.46 -13.30
C ASN A 239 -1.75 -16.90 -13.85
N LYS A 240 -1.59 -17.05 -15.17
CA LYS A 240 -1.38 -18.35 -15.82
C LYS A 240 0.09 -18.80 -15.83
N GLY A 241 1.02 -17.89 -15.51
CA GLY A 241 2.47 -18.15 -15.58
C GLY A 241 3.01 -18.21 -17.01
N ILE A 242 2.45 -17.41 -17.92
CA ILE A 242 2.87 -17.33 -19.33
C ILE A 242 3.46 -15.95 -19.61
N ASP A 243 4.66 -15.94 -20.20
CA ASP A 243 5.30 -14.73 -20.71
C ASP A 243 4.84 -14.46 -22.15
N LEU A 244 4.26 -13.29 -22.41
CA LEU A 244 3.75 -12.91 -23.74
C LEU A 244 4.79 -12.21 -24.62
N TYR A 245 5.89 -11.77 -24.00
CA TYR A 245 7.03 -11.15 -24.64
C TYR A 245 8.33 -11.58 -23.94
N THR A 246 9.44 -11.41 -24.63
CA THR A 246 10.79 -11.68 -24.14
C THR A 246 11.40 -10.46 -23.46
N VAL A 247 12.40 -10.68 -22.60
CA VAL A 247 13.15 -9.59 -21.95
C VAL A 247 13.83 -8.68 -22.99
N ASP A 248 14.25 -9.22 -24.13
CA ASP A 248 14.89 -8.44 -25.19
C ASP A 248 13.90 -7.47 -25.86
N GLU A 249 12.67 -7.93 -26.14
CA GLU A 249 11.59 -7.07 -26.67
C GLU A 249 11.21 -5.95 -25.69
N LEU A 250 11.20 -6.25 -24.39
CA LEU A 250 10.99 -5.24 -23.34
C LEU A 250 12.15 -4.23 -23.32
N CYS A 251 13.40 -4.70 -23.39
CA CYS A 251 14.59 -3.83 -23.43
C CYS A 251 14.55 -2.88 -24.62
N GLU A 252 14.16 -3.37 -25.81
CA GLU A 252 14.04 -2.55 -27.02
C GLU A 252 13.00 -1.44 -26.81
N THR A 253 11.80 -1.81 -26.36
CA THR A 253 10.71 -0.86 -26.09
C THR A 253 11.12 0.22 -25.08
N LEU A 254 11.76 -0.19 -23.98
CA LEU A 254 12.22 0.74 -22.95
C LEU A 254 13.36 1.63 -23.45
N THR A 255 14.22 1.15 -24.34
CA THR A 255 15.30 1.95 -24.92
C THR A 255 14.73 3.07 -25.80
N GLU A 256 13.72 2.77 -26.63
CA GLU A 256 13.00 3.78 -27.42
C GLU A 256 12.30 4.81 -26.53
N ALA A 257 11.64 4.34 -25.47
CA ALA A 257 11.00 5.19 -24.46
C ALA A 257 11.99 6.14 -23.77
N VAL A 258 13.16 5.63 -23.36
CA VAL A 258 14.23 6.44 -22.77
C VAL A 258 14.75 7.47 -23.77
N ALA A 259 14.99 7.09 -25.03
CA ALA A 259 15.46 8.01 -26.05
C ALA A 259 14.49 9.19 -26.28
N LYS A 260 13.18 8.89 -26.29
CA LYS A 260 12.15 9.93 -26.34
C LYS A 260 12.20 10.84 -25.10
N MET A 261 12.28 10.28 -23.90
CA MET A 261 12.38 11.06 -22.66
C MET A 261 13.63 11.94 -22.62
N THR A 262 14.78 11.46 -23.11
CA THR A 262 16.00 12.26 -23.21
C THR A 262 15.85 13.40 -24.21
N THR A 263 15.06 13.22 -25.26
CA THR A 263 14.76 14.30 -26.22
C THR A 263 13.86 15.36 -25.60
N ASP A 264 12.81 14.95 -24.87
CA ASP A 264 11.86 15.85 -24.22
C ASP A 264 12.48 16.56 -22.99
N TYR A 265 13.43 15.92 -22.31
CA TYR A 265 14.07 16.39 -21.08
C TYR A 265 15.61 16.16 -21.08
N PRO A 266 16.38 16.91 -21.89
CA PRO A 266 17.79 16.63 -22.14
C PRO A 266 18.72 16.83 -20.93
N GLU A 267 18.35 17.70 -20.00
CA GLU A 267 19.12 18.01 -18.79
C GLU A 267 18.83 17.04 -17.62
N ASN A 268 17.91 16.09 -17.82
CA ASN A 268 17.43 15.22 -16.76
C ASN A 268 18.02 13.81 -16.86
N ARG A 269 18.26 13.21 -15.69
CA ARG A 269 18.56 11.78 -15.56
C ARG A 269 17.28 10.96 -15.63
N VAL A 270 17.35 9.75 -16.17
CA VAL A 270 16.21 8.83 -16.25
C VAL A 270 16.35 7.74 -15.20
N ARG A 271 15.31 7.51 -14.41
CA ARG A 271 15.27 6.42 -13.43
C ARG A 271 14.40 5.29 -13.93
N LEU A 272 15.02 4.13 -14.14
CA LEU A 272 14.35 2.87 -14.42
C LEU A 272 14.02 2.17 -13.09
N LYS A 273 12.79 1.66 -12.93
CA LYS A 273 12.38 0.96 -11.71
C LYS A 273 11.35 -0.11 -12.05
N ALA A 274 11.54 -1.31 -11.50
CA ALA A 274 10.50 -2.34 -11.48
C ALA A 274 9.48 -2.06 -10.37
N ILE A 275 8.20 -2.22 -10.68
CA ILE A 275 7.08 -1.93 -9.76
C ILE A 275 7.11 -2.85 -8.54
N SER A 276 7.49 -4.13 -8.72
CA SER A 276 7.67 -5.12 -7.65
C SER A 276 8.89 -4.87 -6.75
N GLY A 277 9.79 -3.94 -7.11
CA GLY A 277 11.02 -3.67 -6.37
C GLY A 277 10.80 -2.87 -5.07
N GLY A 278 10.95 -3.53 -3.92
CA GLY A 278 10.99 -2.92 -2.58
C GLY A 278 12.21 -2.02 -2.32
N GLY A 279 12.23 -1.36 -1.16
CA GLY A 279 13.22 -0.33 -0.78
C GLY A 279 14.68 -0.65 -1.16
N GLY A 280 15.25 0.18 -2.04
CA GLY A 280 16.67 0.17 -2.43
C GLY A 280 17.06 -0.76 -3.59
N LYS A 281 16.27 -1.79 -3.92
CA LYS A 281 16.57 -2.78 -4.98
C LYS A 281 15.63 -2.61 -6.19
N GLY A 282 16.02 -3.14 -7.36
CA GLY A 282 15.16 -3.12 -8.55
C GLY A 282 14.97 -1.73 -9.18
N HIS A 283 15.97 -0.86 -9.07
CA HIS A 283 16.02 0.41 -9.79
C HIS A 283 17.43 0.76 -10.23
N ARG A 284 17.54 1.53 -11.31
CA ARG A 284 18.80 2.08 -11.84
C ARG A 284 18.56 3.51 -12.33
N ILE A 285 19.62 4.31 -12.31
CA ILE A 285 19.60 5.69 -12.80
C ILE A 285 20.56 5.77 -13.97
N LEU A 286 20.01 6.10 -15.14
CA LEU A 286 20.78 6.48 -16.32
C LEU A 286 21.21 7.93 -16.18
N GLY A 287 22.50 8.18 -16.30
CA GLY A 287 23.08 9.50 -16.45
C GLY A 287 22.66 10.19 -17.75
N ILE A 288 22.94 11.48 -17.83
CA ILE A 288 22.70 12.26 -19.05
C ILE A 288 23.58 11.69 -20.17
N GLY A 289 22.98 11.35 -21.31
CA GLY A 289 23.68 10.74 -22.45
C GLY A 289 23.96 9.24 -22.32
N GLU A 290 23.53 8.57 -21.23
CA GLU A 290 23.74 7.13 -21.04
C GLU A 290 22.60 6.26 -21.62
N GLY A 291 21.74 6.80 -22.49
CA GLY A 291 20.54 6.10 -22.98
C GLY A 291 20.80 4.73 -23.62
N GLU A 292 21.97 4.52 -24.23
CA GLU A 292 22.36 3.22 -24.81
C GLU A 292 22.49 2.09 -23.77
N ARG A 293 22.71 2.44 -22.49
CA ARG A 293 22.82 1.48 -21.38
C ARG A 293 21.48 1.00 -20.84
N THR A 294 20.36 1.45 -21.43
CA THR A 294 19.01 1.09 -20.97
C THR A 294 18.81 -0.42 -20.90
N ALA A 295 19.16 -1.16 -21.96
CA ALA A 295 18.98 -2.60 -22.01
C ALA A 295 19.85 -3.37 -21.00
N GLU A 296 21.05 -2.88 -20.69
CA GLU A 296 21.91 -3.43 -19.64
C GLU A 296 21.24 -3.27 -18.27
N MET A 297 20.83 -2.03 -17.94
CA MET A 297 20.23 -1.69 -16.66
C MET A 297 18.88 -2.37 -16.42
N VAL A 298 18.05 -2.54 -17.46
CA VAL A 298 16.78 -3.28 -17.35
C VAL A 298 17.03 -4.73 -16.96
N ARG A 299 18.00 -5.41 -17.58
CA ARG A 299 18.34 -6.80 -17.24
C ARG A 299 18.87 -6.92 -15.82
N GLU A 300 19.72 -5.97 -15.38
CA GLU A 300 20.17 -5.92 -13.98
C GLU A 300 19.01 -5.77 -13.01
N ILE A 301 18.06 -4.86 -13.32
CA ILE A 301 16.87 -4.65 -12.49
C ILE A 301 16.10 -5.96 -12.39
N LEU A 302 15.76 -6.59 -13.51
CA LEU A 302 14.94 -7.81 -13.53
C LEU A 302 15.62 -8.99 -12.83
N ASN A 303 16.94 -9.06 -12.81
CA ASN A 303 17.68 -10.08 -12.05
C ASN A 303 17.63 -9.86 -10.53
N GLU A 304 17.31 -8.65 -10.06
CA GLU A 304 17.22 -8.31 -8.63
C GLU A 304 15.83 -8.51 -8.02
N VAL A 305 14.78 -8.58 -8.85
CA VAL A 305 13.37 -8.59 -8.41
C VAL A 305 12.72 -9.96 -8.51
#